data_AF-A0A841QEX6-F1
#
_entry.id   AF-A0A841QEX6-F1
#
_cell.length_a   1.000
_cell.length_b   1.000
_cell.length_c   1.000
_cell.angle_alpha   90.00
_cell.angle_beta   90.00
_cell.angle_gamma   90.00
#
_symmetry.space_group_name_H-M   'P 1'
#
loop_
_entity.id
_entity.type
_entity.pdbx_description
1 polymer ?
#
loop_
_entity_poly.entity_id
_entity_poly.type
_entity_poly.pdbx_seq_one_letter_code
_entity_poly.pdbx_strand_id
1 'polypeptide(L)'
;MTDPRIEAAVDAVIKARGWRDCHWGDGAIGGFDYSTDNKKRHVIRDHEAEAREGKTVILFETDDYEEYEREYRRACIRREISAAIEAADAAAWRPIESAPRDRTYVDLWVINSDGEGRRITDAYYGPIPHTCGEYGQYCDSCPDEGDFWVDGIFGHQIYGDITHWQPLPAPPKDEVKE
;
A
#
# COMPACT_ATOMS: atom_id res chain seq x y z
N MET A 1 -11.78 -16.49 1.58
CA MET A 1 -12.95 -15.73 2.10
C MET A 1 -12.64 -14.27 1.89
N THR A 2 -13.51 -13.53 1.19
CA THR A 2 -13.34 -12.07 0.97
C THR A 2 -13.53 -11.30 2.27
N ASP A 3 -12.74 -10.23 2.48
CA ASP A 3 -12.83 -9.37 3.66
C ASP A 3 -14.24 -8.74 3.75
N PRO A 4 -14.95 -8.84 4.89
CA PRO A 4 -16.30 -8.29 5.03
C PRO A 4 -16.38 -6.77 4.82
N ARG A 5 -15.28 -6.03 5.04
CA ARG A 5 -15.19 -4.59 4.74
C ARG A 5 -15.29 -4.33 3.24
N ILE A 6 -14.70 -5.22 2.43
CA ILE A 6 -14.75 -5.12 0.97
C ILE A 6 -16.19 -5.31 0.50
N GLU A 7 -16.89 -6.38 0.92
CA GLU A 7 -18.26 -6.63 0.46
C GLU A 7 -19.23 -5.51 0.88
N ALA A 8 -19.10 -4.98 2.10
CA ALA A 8 -19.91 -3.85 2.55
C ALA A 8 -19.67 -2.57 1.72
N ALA A 9 -18.41 -2.30 1.37
CA ALA A 9 -18.05 -1.16 0.53
C ALA A 9 -18.49 -1.35 -0.93
N VAL A 10 -18.43 -2.56 -1.48
CA VAL A 10 -18.95 -2.88 -2.83
C VAL A 10 -20.43 -2.54 -2.91
N ASP A 11 -21.21 -3.03 -1.95
CA ASP A 11 -22.65 -2.79 -1.91
C ASP A 11 -22.97 -1.29 -1.74
N ALA A 12 -22.18 -0.57 -0.93
CA ALA A 12 -22.32 0.88 -0.77
C ALA A 12 -22.02 1.65 -2.07
N VAL A 13 -20.97 1.29 -2.81
CA VAL A 13 -20.60 1.94 -4.08
C VAL A 13 -21.66 1.69 -5.15
N ILE A 14 -22.16 0.44 -5.26
CA ILE A 14 -23.25 0.09 -6.19
C ILE A 14 -24.50 0.93 -5.90
N LYS A 15 -24.88 1.04 -4.62
CA LYS A 15 -26.03 1.84 -4.17
C LYS A 15 -25.84 3.34 -4.41
N ALA A 16 -24.64 3.86 -4.18
CA ALA A 16 -24.36 5.30 -4.25
C ALA A 16 -24.21 5.83 -5.68
N ARG A 17 -23.63 5.05 -6.61
CA ARG A 17 -23.25 5.56 -7.93
C ARG A 17 -24.30 5.43 -9.03
N GLY A 18 -25.38 4.66 -8.83
CA GLY A 18 -26.39 4.46 -9.89
C GLY A 18 -25.77 4.07 -11.25
N TRP A 19 -24.69 3.29 -11.16
CA TRP A 19 -23.68 2.88 -12.14
C TRP A 19 -23.57 3.60 -13.51
N ARG A 20 -22.35 4.06 -13.83
CA ARG A 20 -21.91 4.42 -15.20
C ARG A 20 -21.09 3.28 -15.77
N ASP A 21 -21.29 3.04 -17.06
CA ASP A 21 -20.80 1.89 -17.79
C ASP A 21 -19.26 1.84 -17.91
N CYS A 22 -18.65 0.75 -17.43
CA CYS A 22 -17.25 0.40 -17.68
C CYS A 22 -17.15 -0.81 -18.63
N HIS A 23 -17.98 -0.84 -19.68
CA HIS A 23 -17.74 -1.70 -20.81
C HIS A 23 -16.37 -1.33 -21.40
N TRP A 24 -15.40 -2.23 -21.18
CA TRP A 24 -14.07 -2.31 -21.76
C TRP A 24 -12.95 -1.52 -21.08
N GLY A 25 -12.00 -2.25 -20.45
CA GLY A 25 -10.59 -1.95 -20.68
C GLY A 25 -9.68 -1.57 -19.51
N ASP A 26 -10.12 -1.50 -18.26
CA ASP A 26 -9.20 -1.12 -17.17
C ASP A 26 -8.40 -2.31 -16.62
N GLY A 27 -7.42 -2.71 -17.43
CA GLY A 27 -6.07 -3.09 -17.02
C GLY A 27 -5.81 -4.48 -16.44
N ALA A 28 -6.75 -5.09 -15.71
CA ALA A 28 -6.44 -6.34 -14.99
C ALA A 28 -7.60 -7.33 -14.79
N ILE A 29 -8.86 -6.89 -14.78
CA ILE A 29 -10.01 -7.81 -14.74
C ILE A 29 -10.61 -7.87 -16.15
N GLY A 30 -10.62 -9.06 -16.74
CA GLY A 30 -11.06 -9.29 -18.12
C GLY A 30 -12.33 -10.12 -18.18
N GLY A 31 -13.30 -9.69 -18.96
CA GLY A 31 -14.53 -10.40 -19.26
C GLY A 31 -14.45 -11.13 -20.62
N PHE A 32 -14.80 -12.42 -20.66
CA PHE A 32 -14.63 -13.25 -21.84
C PHE A 32 -15.88 -14.09 -22.14
N ASP A 33 -16.32 -14.03 -23.39
CA ASP A 33 -17.37 -14.87 -23.93
C ASP A 33 -16.74 -16.03 -24.72
N TYR A 34 -16.97 -17.26 -24.28
CA TYR A 34 -16.60 -18.48 -24.99
C TYR A 34 -17.84 -19.12 -25.58
N SER A 35 -17.86 -19.34 -26.89
CA SER A 35 -18.81 -20.22 -27.55
C SER A 35 -18.09 -21.45 -28.07
N THR A 36 -18.54 -22.63 -27.65
CA THR A 36 -18.23 -23.90 -28.32
C THR A 36 -19.54 -24.47 -28.86
N ASP A 37 -19.47 -25.40 -29.81
CA ASP A 37 -20.59 -25.91 -30.63
C ASP A 37 -21.85 -26.39 -29.87
N ASN A 38 -21.88 -26.38 -28.54
CA ASN A 38 -23.09 -26.60 -27.76
C ASN A 38 -23.24 -25.80 -26.44
N LYS A 39 -22.34 -24.86 -26.09
CA LYS A 39 -22.45 -24.07 -24.84
C LYS A 39 -21.82 -22.68 -24.97
N LYS A 40 -22.58 -21.65 -24.57
CA LYS A 40 -22.07 -20.29 -24.30
C LYS A 40 -21.61 -20.23 -22.85
N ARG A 41 -20.45 -19.62 -22.59
CA ARG A 41 -19.89 -19.43 -21.26
C ARG A 41 -19.33 -18.03 -21.15
N HIS A 42 -19.60 -17.38 -20.03
CA HIS A 42 -19.15 -16.06 -19.66
C HIS A 42 -18.16 -16.20 -18.50
N VAL A 43 -16.95 -15.69 -18.66
CA VAL A 43 -15.85 -15.90 -17.71
C VAL A 43 -15.22 -14.57 -17.31
N ILE A 44 -14.97 -14.41 -16.02
CA ILE A 44 -14.24 -13.28 -15.45
C ILE A 44 -12.85 -13.77 -15.06
N ARG A 45 -11.80 -13.10 -15.54
CA ARG A 45 -10.39 -13.42 -15.25
C ARG A 45 -9.67 -12.27 -14.57
N ASP A 46 -8.62 -12.60 -13.82
CA ASP A 46 -7.70 -11.64 -13.21
C ASP A 46 -6.30 -11.76 -13.83
N HIS A 47 -6.01 -10.91 -14.82
CA HIS A 47 -4.75 -10.89 -15.56
C HIS A 47 -3.54 -10.55 -14.69
N GLU A 48 -3.71 -9.80 -13.60
CA GLU A 48 -2.59 -9.51 -12.70
C GLU A 48 -2.25 -10.72 -11.83
N ALA A 49 -3.28 -11.41 -11.33
CA ALA A 49 -3.09 -12.69 -10.65
C ALA A 49 -2.49 -13.74 -11.62
N GLU A 50 -2.90 -13.74 -12.89
CA GLU A 50 -2.31 -14.60 -13.92
C GLU A 50 -0.82 -14.35 -14.11
N ALA A 51 -0.41 -13.08 -14.19
CA ALA A 51 1.00 -12.71 -14.29
C ALA A 51 1.80 -13.13 -13.04
N ARG A 52 1.19 -13.01 -11.85
CA ARG A 52 1.83 -13.37 -10.58
C ARG A 52 1.97 -14.88 -10.37
N GLU A 53 0.96 -15.65 -10.78
CA GLU A 53 0.90 -17.09 -10.54
C GLU A 53 1.37 -17.94 -11.74
N GLY A 54 1.57 -17.32 -12.91
CA GLY A 54 1.99 -18.00 -14.13
C GLY A 54 0.93 -18.97 -14.70
N LYS A 55 -0.34 -18.82 -14.32
CA LYS A 55 -1.46 -19.66 -14.76
C LYS A 55 -2.74 -18.85 -14.85
N THR A 56 -3.72 -19.31 -15.65
CA THR A 56 -5.05 -18.69 -15.77
C THR A 56 -5.76 -18.64 -14.41
N VAL A 57 -6.28 -17.47 -14.03
CA VAL A 57 -7.03 -17.24 -12.79
C VAL A 57 -8.46 -16.84 -13.16
N ILE A 58 -9.39 -17.78 -12.97
CA ILE A 58 -10.83 -17.57 -13.20
C ILE A 58 -11.47 -17.17 -11.88
N LEU A 59 -12.08 -15.99 -11.86
CA LEU A 59 -12.84 -15.50 -10.71
C LEU A 59 -14.29 -15.99 -10.71
N PHE A 60 -14.87 -16.15 -11.90
CA PHE A 60 -16.26 -16.51 -12.07
C PHE A 60 -16.52 -17.10 -13.47
N GLU A 61 -17.42 -18.07 -13.57
CA GLU A 61 -17.90 -18.66 -14.84
C GLU A 61 -19.41 -18.93 -14.71
N THR A 62 -20.18 -18.53 -15.72
CA THR A 62 -21.62 -18.80 -15.81
C THR A 62 -22.06 -18.91 -17.28
N ASP A 63 -23.20 -19.52 -17.55
CA ASP A 63 -23.88 -19.46 -18.85
C ASP A 63 -24.95 -18.36 -18.92
N ASP A 64 -25.24 -17.71 -17.79
CA ASP A 64 -26.19 -16.59 -17.67
C ASP A 64 -25.48 -15.24 -17.79
N TYR A 65 -25.82 -14.48 -18.84
CA TYR A 65 -25.24 -13.16 -19.09
C TYR A 65 -25.59 -12.12 -18.02
N GLU A 66 -26.80 -12.15 -17.44
CA GLU A 66 -27.20 -11.17 -16.42
C GLU A 66 -26.44 -11.40 -15.10
N GLU A 67 -26.23 -12.67 -14.76
CA GLU A 67 -25.39 -13.05 -13.64
C GLU A 67 -23.92 -12.67 -13.88
N TYR A 68 -23.41 -12.92 -15.09
CA TYR A 68 -22.06 -12.49 -15.48
C TYR A 68 -21.89 -10.98 -15.35
N GLU A 69 -22.80 -10.18 -15.90
CA GLU A 69 -22.76 -8.71 -15.82
C GLU A 69 -22.74 -8.23 -14.36
N ARG A 70 -23.56 -8.85 -13.51
CA ARG A 70 -23.60 -8.55 -12.08
C ARG A 70 -22.27 -8.86 -11.40
N GLU A 71 -21.71 -10.04 -11.61
CA GLU A 71 -20.47 -10.44 -10.97
C GLU A 71 -19.24 -9.72 -11.54
N TYR A 72 -19.24 -9.37 -12.83
CA TYR A 72 -18.19 -8.58 -13.45
C TYR A 72 -18.08 -7.20 -12.80
N ARG A 73 -19.21 -6.54 -12.59
CA ARG A 73 -19.27 -5.26 -11.88
C ARG A 73 -18.77 -5.39 -10.44
N ARG A 74 -19.19 -6.44 -9.73
CA ARG A 74 -18.72 -6.69 -8.36
C ARG A 74 -17.22 -6.96 -8.33
N ALA A 75 -16.67 -7.72 -9.29
CA ALA A 75 -15.25 -8.01 -9.37
C ALA A 75 -14.40 -6.76 -9.59
N CYS A 76 -14.79 -5.88 -10.52
CA CYS A 76 -14.11 -4.59 -10.72
C CYS A 76 -14.12 -3.72 -9.46
N ILE A 77 -15.29 -3.58 -8.82
CA ILE A 77 -15.44 -2.75 -7.61
C ILE A 77 -14.67 -3.36 -6.42
N ARG A 78 -14.70 -4.69 -6.25
CA ARG A 78 -13.91 -5.39 -5.21
C ARG A 78 -12.43 -5.05 -5.35
N ARG A 79 -11.90 -5.06 -6.58
CA ARG A 79 -10.50 -4.72 -6.85
C ARG A 79 -10.18 -3.28 -6.49
N GLU A 80 -10.99 -2.31 -6.97
CA GLU A 80 -10.78 -0.89 -6.64
C GLU A 80 -10.79 -0.64 -5.13
N ILE A 81 -11.75 -1.24 -4.42
CA ILE A 81 -11.86 -1.11 -2.97
C ILE A 81 -10.69 -1.77 -2.26
N SER A 82 -10.28 -2.96 -2.70
CA SER A 82 -9.11 -3.64 -2.13
C SER A 82 -7.86 -2.77 -2.24
N ALA A 83 -7.60 -2.23 -3.44
CA ALA A 83 -6.47 -1.34 -3.67
C ALA A 83 -6.57 -0.05 -2.82
N ALA A 84 -7.76 0.51 -2.67
CA ALA A 84 -7.98 1.69 -1.83
C ALA A 84 -7.76 1.40 -0.33
N ILE A 85 -8.21 0.24 0.17
CA ILE A 85 -7.97 -0.19 1.55
C ILE A 85 -6.48 -0.43 1.78
N GLU A 86 -5.80 -1.13 0.87
CA GLU A 86 -4.36 -1.36 0.96
C GLU A 86 -3.58 -0.04 0.96
N ALA A 87 -3.94 0.91 0.09
CA ALA A 87 -3.32 2.22 0.07
C ALA A 87 -3.59 3.01 1.37
N ALA A 88 -4.80 2.91 1.92
CA ALA A 88 -5.13 3.54 3.20
C ALA A 88 -4.36 2.91 4.37
N ASP A 89 -4.25 1.58 4.43
CA ASP A 89 -3.50 0.85 5.46
C ASP A 89 -1.99 1.11 5.35
N ALA A 90 -1.48 1.32 4.13
CA ALA A 90 -0.12 1.74 3.86
C ALA A 90 0.14 3.22 4.24
N ALA A 91 -0.88 4.07 4.27
CA ALA A 91 -0.73 5.48 4.69
C ALA A 91 -1.17 5.74 6.14
N ALA A 92 -1.56 4.70 6.88
CA ALA A 92 -2.09 4.83 8.22
C ALA A 92 -0.98 5.07 9.25
N TRP A 93 -1.20 6.07 10.12
CA TRP A 93 -0.42 6.28 11.33
C TRP A 93 -0.65 5.16 12.34
N ARG A 94 0.44 4.73 12.98
CA ARG A 94 0.49 3.63 13.94
C ARG A 94 1.23 4.06 15.20
N PRO A 95 0.92 3.49 16.38
CA PRO A 95 1.64 3.79 17.61
C PRO A 95 3.14 3.50 17.47
N ILE A 96 3.99 4.37 18.01
CA ILE A 96 5.45 4.25 17.90
C ILE A 96 6.01 2.92 18.41
N GLU A 97 5.32 2.26 19.35
CA GLU A 97 5.72 0.96 19.91
C GLU A 97 5.73 -0.15 18.85
N SER A 98 4.96 0.03 17.79
CA SER A 98 4.87 -0.90 16.66
C SER A 98 5.85 -0.60 15.52
N ALA A 99 6.67 0.45 15.66
CA ALA A 99 7.56 0.89 14.60
C ALA A 99 8.70 -0.11 14.34
N PRO A 100 9.12 -0.28 13.08
CA PRO A 100 10.25 -1.12 12.74
C PRO A 100 11.54 -0.57 13.37
N ARG A 101 12.35 -1.47 13.94
CA ARG A 101 13.66 -1.16 14.54
C ARG A 101 14.83 -1.80 13.78
N ASP A 102 14.59 -2.13 12.51
CA ASP A 102 15.50 -2.83 11.61
C ASP A 102 16.15 -1.88 10.58
N ARG A 103 16.21 -0.58 10.90
CA ARG A 103 16.66 0.51 10.01
C ARG A 103 15.77 0.77 8.80
N THR A 104 14.56 0.21 8.77
CA THR A 104 13.53 0.64 7.81
C THR A 104 13.21 2.12 7.98
N TYR A 105 13.15 2.85 6.87
CA TYR A 105 12.78 4.25 6.86
C TYR A 105 11.25 4.42 7.02
N VAL A 106 10.86 5.37 7.86
CA VAL A 106 9.48 5.68 8.23
C VAL A 106 9.32 7.19 8.41
N ASP A 107 8.08 7.65 8.39
CA ASP A 107 7.76 9.00 8.85
C ASP A 107 7.30 8.96 10.30
N LEU A 108 7.71 9.94 11.10
CA LEU A 108 7.40 10.05 12.52
C LEU A 108 6.51 11.25 12.82
N TRP A 109 5.62 11.11 13.80
CA TRP A 109 4.91 12.24 14.41
C TRP A 109 5.54 12.55 15.76
N VAL A 110 6.15 13.73 15.86
CA VAL A 110 6.96 14.15 17.00
C VAL A 110 6.35 15.39 17.64
N ILE A 111 6.14 15.35 18.95
CA ILE A 111 5.69 16.48 19.75
C ILE A 111 6.91 17.12 20.40
N ASN A 112 7.15 18.40 20.11
CA ASN A 112 8.26 19.15 20.69
C ASN A 112 7.94 19.59 22.14
N SER A 113 8.93 20.16 22.85
CA SER A 113 8.78 20.65 24.23
C SER A 113 7.64 21.66 24.42
N ASP A 114 7.30 22.40 23.37
CA ASP A 114 6.25 23.42 23.38
C ASP A 114 4.85 22.82 23.15
N GLY A 115 4.75 21.50 23.00
CA GLY A 115 3.51 20.78 22.73
C GLY A 115 3.08 20.77 21.26
N GLU A 116 3.86 21.38 20.37
CA GLU A 116 3.59 21.39 18.93
C GLU A 116 4.01 20.08 18.25
N GLY A 117 3.08 19.46 17.52
CA GLY A 117 3.32 18.25 16.74
C GLY A 117 3.81 18.54 15.33
N ARG A 118 4.81 17.79 14.86
CA ARG A 118 5.31 17.86 13.48
C ARG A 118 5.56 16.47 12.91
N ARG A 119 5.42 16.35 11.59
CA ARG A 119 5.89 15.20 10.83
C ARG A 119 7.37 15.36 10.53
N ILE A 120 8.16 14.32 10.81
CA ILE A 120 9.54 14.18 10.33
C ILE A 120 9.53 13.05 9.31
N THR A 121 10.02 13.31 8.11
CA THR A 121 10.06 12.31 7.04
C THR A 121 11.38 11.56 7.03
N ASP A 122 11.36 10.35 6.46
CA ASP A 122 12.57 9.56 6.18
C ASP A 122 13.43 9.29 7.43
N ALA A 123 12.80 9.07 8.58
CA ALA A 123 13.50 8.71 9.82
C ALA A 123 13.75 7.19 9.88
N TYR A 124 14.79 6.77 10.59
CA TYR A 124 15.05 5.35 10.86
C TYR A 124 15.56 5.15 12.29
N TYR A 125 15.42 3.92 12.81
CA TYR A 125 15.96 3.56 14.11
C TYR A 125 17.34 2.92 13.94
N GLY A 126 18.37 3.52 14.53
CA GLY A 126 19.74 3.04 14.40
C GLY A 126 20.79 3.96 15.03
N PRO A 127 22.09 3.68 14.81
CA PRO A 127 23.16 4.49 15.37
C PRO A 127 23.22 5.84 14.68
N ILE A 128 23.59 6.89 15.43
CA ILE A 128 23.80 8.23 14.88
C ILE A 128 25.03 8.17 13.95
N PRO A 129 24.88 8.45 12.64
CA PRO A 129 26.02 8.47 11.72
C PRO A 129 26.96 9.62 12.11
N HIS A 130 28.16 9.25 12.56
CA HIS A 130 29.19 10.21 12.93
C HIS A 130 30.50 9.85 12.23
N THR A 131 31.11 10.82 11.55
CA THR A 131 32.45 10.72 11.00
C THR A 131 33.39 11.54 11.87
N CYS A 132 34.08 10.89 12.82
CA CYS A 132 35.15 11.54 13.58
C CYS A 132 36.48 11.40 12.81
N GLY A 133 37.06 12.54 12.43
CA GLY A 133 38.50 12.74 12.20
C GLY A 133 39.18 11.94 11.08
N GLU A 134 40.27 12.50 10.55
CA GLU A 134 41.24 11.76 9.76
C GLU A 134 41.82 10.61 10.63
N TYR A 135 41.73 9.35 10.17
CA TYR A 135 42.35 8.17 10.80
C TYR A 135 41.73 7.58 12.08
N GLY A 136 40.41 7.64 12.26
CA GLY A 136 39.72 6.72 13.20
C GLY A 136 40.01 6.96 14.69
N GLN A 137 40.29 8.20 15.07
CA GLN A 137 40.26 8.61 16.47
C GLN A 137 38.88 9.16 16.83
N TYR A 138 38.26 8.57 17.86
CA TYR A 138 37.05 9.11 18.49
C TYR A 138 37.33 10.56 18.92
N CYS A 139 36.59 11.53 18.37
CA CYS A 139 36.69 12.90 18.85
C CYS A 139 35.90 13.04 20.15
N ASP A 140 36.23 14.05 20.97
CA ASP A 140 35.51 14.35 22.23
C ASP A 140 34.03 14.75 22.03
N SER A 141 33.54 14.72 20.78
CA SER A 141 32.16 15.02 20.37
C SER A 141 31.46 13.82 19.73
N CYS A 142 31.96 12.59 19.93
CA CYS A 142 31.26 11.40 19.48
C CYS A 142 29.88 11.29 20.17
N PRO A 143 28.81 10.96 19.42
CA PRO A 143 27.50 10.74 20.01
C PRO A 143 27.53 9.54 20.97
N ASP A 144 26.59 9.53 21.91
CA ASP A 144 26.41 8.40 22.83
C ASP A 144 26.23 7.09 22.05
N GLU A 145 26.78 6.01 22.59
CA GLU A 145 26.56 4.67 22.04
C GLU A 145 25.08 4.28 22.20
N GLY A 146 24.46 3.82 21.11
CA GLY A 146 23.09 3.32 21.13
C GLY A 146 22.36 3.48 19.80
N ASP A 147 21.15 2.93 19.76
CA ASP A 147 20.22 3.13 18.66
C ASP A 147 19.17 4.18 19.04
N PHE A 148 19.01 5.16 18.16
CA PHE A 148 18.10 6.27 18.32
C PHE A 148 17.22 6.41 17.07
N TRP A 149 16.15 7.19 17.18
CA TRP A 149 15.48 7.70 15.99
C TRP A 149 16.37 8.77 15.36
N VAL A 150 16.74 8.55 14.11
CA VAL A 150 17.67 9.38 13.35
C VAL A 150 16.96 9.92 12.12
N ASP A 151 17.16 11.21 11.86
CA ASP A 151 16.73 11.87 10.64
C ASP A 151 17.57 11.35 9.45
N GLY A 152 16.91 10.77 8.44
CA GLY A 152 17.57 10.25 7.25
C GLY A 152 18.28 11.29 6.39
N ILE A 153 17.88 12.56 6.48
CA ILE A 153 18.45 13.65 5.67
C ILE A 153 19.74 14.16 6.31
N PHE A 154 19.68 14.50 7.61
CA PHE A 154 20.80 15.14 8.30
C PHE A 154 21.64 14.18 9.15
N GLY A 155 21.16 12.96 9.38
CA GLY A 155 21.86 11.99 10.23
C GLY A 155 21.90 12.38 11.71
N HIS A 156 20.99 13.26 12.15
CA HIS A 156 20.93 13.72 13.53
C HIS A 156 19.88 12.93 14.33
N GLN A 157 20.12 12.79 15.63
CA GLN A 157 19.10 12.28 16.54
C GLN A 157 17.86 13.17 16.51
N ILE A 158 16.70 12.53 16.45
CA ILE A 158 15.40 13.18 16.57
C ILE A 158 15.06 13.30 18.06
N TYR A 159 14.85 14.55 18.50
CA TYR A 159 14.40 14.86 19.86
C TYR A 159 12.92 15.25 19.88
N GLY A 160 12.24 14.92 20.98
CA GLY A 160 10.82 15.17 21.23
C GLY A 160 10.10 13.89 21.67
N ASP A 161 8.80 14.02 21.95
CA ASP A 161 7.93 12.88 22.23
C ASP A 161 7.41 12.30 20.91
N ILE A 162 8.00 11.17 20.51
CA ILE A 162 7.67 10.48 19.27
C ILE A 162 6.50 9.55 19.56
N THR A 163 5.32 9.86 19.02
CA THR A 163 4.08 9.15 19.40
C THR A 163 3.59 8.17 18.36
N HIS A 164 3.83 8.46 17.08
CA HIS A 164 3.33 7.65 15.97
C HIS A 164 4.35 7.56 14.84
N TRP A 165 4.19 6.53 14.01
CA TRP A 165 4.92 6.35 12.77
C TRP A 165 3.96 5.97 11.63
N GLN A 166 4.36 6.20 10.39
CA GLN A 166 3.74 5.61 9.21
C GLN A 166 4.86 5.15 8.25
N PRO A 167 4.65 4.09 7.46
CA PRO A 167 5.64 3.68 6.47
C PRO A 167 5.76 4.74 5.36
N LEU A 168 6.89 4.76 4.65
CA LEU A 168 7.05 5.62 3.50
C LEU A 168 6.06 5.25 2.39
N PRO A 169 5.52 6.23 1.64
CA PRO A 169 4.69 5.94 0.48
C PRO A 169 5.51 5.14 -0.54
N ALA A 170 4.87 4.15 -1.16
CA ALA A 170 5.48 3.45 -2.28
C ALA A 170 5.83 4.46 -3.39
N PRO A 171 6.99 4.32 -4.05
CA PRO A 171 7.33 5.17 -5.18
C PRO A 171 6.24 5.08 -6.26
N PRO A 172 6.02 6.16 -7.04
CA PRO A 172 5.14 6.10 -8.20
C PRO A 172 5.56 4.95 -9.12
N LYS A 173 4.58 4.17 -9.60
CA LYS A 173 4.86 2.99 -10.44
C LYS A 173 5.18 3.35 -11.91
N ASP A 174 5.09 4.62 -12.30
CA ASP A 174 5.29 5.08 -13.67
C ASP A 174 6.32 6.24 -13.76
N GLU A 175 7.42 5.94 -14.45
CA GLU A 175 8.32 6.79 -15.26
C GLU A 175 9.81 6.47 -15.07
N VAL A 176 10.23 5.33 -15.62
CA VAL A 176 11.51 5.28 -16.34
C VAL A 176 11.16 4.95 -17.79
N LYS A 177 10.88 5.99 -18.58
CA LYS A 177 11.07 5.89 -20.02
C LYS A 177 12.57 6.03 -20.26
N GLU A 178 13.21 4.93 -20.67
CA GLU A 178 14.53 4.99 -21.31
C GLU A 178 14.49 5.83 -22.60
#